data_AF-R7EQI5-F1
#
_entry.id   AF-R7EQI5-F1
#
_cell.length_a   1.000
_cell.length_b   1.000
_cell.length_c   1.000
_cell.angle_alpha   90.00
_cell.angle_beta   90.00
_cell.angle_gamma   90.00
#
_symmetry.space_group_name_H-M   'P 1'
#
loop_
_entity.id
_entity.type
_entity.pdbx_description
1 polymer ?
#
loop_
_entity_poly.entity_id
_entity_poly.type
_entity_poly.pdbx_seq_one_letter_code
_entity_poly.pdbx_strand_id
1 'polypeptide(L)'
;MKKKIVTLAAAMAVLFAALTLAACKPEGGAEATTPVSTAEPAPADFAFVKDGASEFRIVRPASDSSDETEAAKELRKKIEEKTGYKMELYEDWYAKSQAPSKYEILIGHTDLDESVAVNGEIDGEDGFFYVIRSVGDKIVLTGKSANMIRKGIDFILENYTDESGNIMIPHDINIKSEMYTPAVADYFGDGKDVTLTSALAGAVNAVDGCKVIQGGTTDGKYLYVITHNGDKTINAESILQKIDIKTMKTVARSERLRVSHGNDIVYKKNTNELLVVHCYPDGKMVSVFDADTLKFKRKIELPISIYCMSYDESLDCYWVGVSGGDTFAKLDADFKFVKRYMSQMHDYVTQGMDCDDTYLYFVRYKKNCVIVYTKDGGYVGEYPLTFPGEPENICHIGDYFYVVGNNSNWSGGVILKVKLSAK
;
A
#
# COMPACT_ATOMS: atom_id res chain seq x y z
N MET A 1 4.20 34.22 54.23
CA MET A 1 3.06 33.46 54.83
C MET A 1 3.12 32.03 54.31
N LYS A 2 3.97 31.13 54.83
CA LYS A 2 3.69 30.16 55.91
C LYS A 2 2.20 29.76 56.05
N LYS A 3 1.86 28.57 55.56
CA LYS A 3 1.45 27.43 56.40
C LYS A 3 1.69 26.11 55.65
N LYS A 4 2.59 25.30 56.20
CA LYS A 4 2.70 23.84 56.00
C LYS A 4 1.68 23.15 56.92
N ILE A 5 1.35 21.89 56.62
CA ILE A 5 1.09 20.72 57.51
C ILE A 5 0.10 19.78 56.77
N VAL A 6 0.09 18.44 56.81
CA VAL A 6 0.99 17.29 57.10
C VAL A 6 0.25 16.06 56.53
N THR A 7 0.99 15.05 56.09
CA THR A 7 0.63 13.68 55.66
C THR A 7 -0.13 12.84 56.71
N LEU A 8 -1.04 11.94 56.29
CA LEU A 8 -1.02 10.52 56.72
C LEU A 8 -1.96 9.62 55.89
N ALA A 9 -1.54 8.36 55.74
CA ALA A 9 -2.10 7.25 54.97
C ALA A 9 -2.98 6.28 55.80
N ALA A 10 -3.45 5.20 55.13
CA ALA A 10 -4.18 4.00 55.61
C ALA A 10 -5.72 4.10 55.56
N ALA A 11 -6.52 3.12 55.11
CA ALA A 11 -6.31 1.76 54.59
C ALA A 11 -7.64 1.28 53.94
N MET A 12 -7.58 0.39 52.93
CA MET A 12 -8.30 -0.90 52.91
C MET A 12 -8.20 -1.55 51.52
N ALA A 13 -7.29 -2.51 51.43
CA ALA A 13 -7.36 -3.63 50.50
C ALA A 13 -7.85 -4.86 51.27
N VAL A 14 -8.21 -5.91 50.53
CA VAL A 14 -8.57 -7.29 50.92
C VAL A 14 -10.07 -7.57 50.96
N LEU A 15 -10.57 -8.18 49.88
CA LEU A 15 -11.47 -9.32 49.97
C LEU A 15 -11.25 -10.25 48.77
N PHE A 16 -10.32 -11.19 48.92
CA PHE A 16 -10.21 -12.40 48.11
C PHE A 16 -9.87 -13.56 49.06
N ALA A 17 -10.49 -14.69 48.77
CA ALA A 17 -10.24 -16.04 49.27
C ALA A 17 -11.08 -16.57 50.45
N ALA A 18 -11.48 -17.83 50.24
CA ALA A 18 -11.91 -18.86 51.19
C ALA A 18 -13.38 -18.91 51.59
N LEU A 19 -14.18 -19.66 50.80
CA LEU A 19 -15.21 -20.51 51.37
C LEU A 19 -14.78 -21.96 51.16
N THR A 20 -14.32 -22.53 52.26
CA THR A 20 -13.88 -23.92 52.44
C THR A 20 -15.06 -24.87 52.53
N LEU A 21 -14.78 -26.08 52.05
CA LEU A 21 -15.47 -27.34 52.30
C LEU A 21 -15.97 -27.50 53.75
N ALA A 22 -17.22 -27.94 53.90
CA ALA A 22 -17.69 -28.66 55.07
C ALA A 22 -18.47 -29.89 54.61
N ALA A 23 -17.90 -31.07 54.88
CA ALA A 23 -18.51 -32.36 54.69
C ALA A 23 -19.23 -32.79 55.98
N CYS A 24 -20.51 -33.14 55.87
CA CYS A 24 -21.19 -34.09 56.76
C CYS A 24 -22.13 -34.97 55.91
N LYS A 25 -22.07 -36.29 56.12
CA LYS A 25 -22.96 -37.35 55.61
C LYS A 25 -23.74 -37.92 56.81
N PRO A 26 -24.74 -38.82 56.65
CA PRO A 26 -25.77 -38.97 55.60
C PRO A 26 -27.20 -39.11 56.20
N GLU A 27 -28.27 -39.01 55.40
CA GLU A 27 -29.45 -39.90 55.39
C GLU A 27 -30.60 -39.36 54.50
N GLY A 28 -31.31 -40.26 53.81
CA GLY A 28 -32.67 -40.05 53.28
C GLY A 28 -32.76 -39.63 51.81
N GLY A 29 -33.20 -40.54 50.95
CA GLY A 29 -33.20 -40.37 49.50
C GLY A 29 -34.38 -39.59 48.89
N ALA A 30 -34.12 -39.06 47.70
CA ALA A 30 -35.06 -38.90 46.58
C ALA A 30 -34.21 -38.61 45.33
N GLU A 31 -34.30 -39.47 44.31
CA GLU A 31 -33.65 -39.27 43.01
C GLU A 31 -34.18 -38.00 42.35
N ALA A 32 -33.31 -37.01 42.17
CA ALA A 32 -33.51 -35.92 41.23
C ALA A 32 -32.50 -36.11 40.09
N THR A 33 -32.97 -36.65 38.97
CA THR A 33 -32.20 -36.73 37.73
C THR A 33 -32.05 -35.33 37.14
N THR A 34 -30.88 -34.72 37.36
CA THR A 34 -30.43 -33.55 36.60
C THR A 34 -30.15 -33.96 35.15
N PRO A 35 -30.71 -33.28 34.13
CA PRO A 35 -30.38 -33.57 32.75
C PRO A 35 -28.94 -33.11 32.47
N VAL A 36 -28.14 -34.03 31.94
CA VAL A 36 -26.81 -33.73 31.39
C VAL A 36 -27.02 -32.92 30.12
N SER A 37 -26.64 -31.64 30.15
CA SER A 37 -26.51 -30.83 28.94
C SER A 37 -25.41 -31.44 28.08
N THR A 38 -25.79 -32.16 27.03
CA THR A 38 -24.86 -32.59 25.99
C THR A 38 -24.47 -31.35 25.20
N ALA A 39 -23.28 -30.80 25.46
CA ALA A 39 -22.71 -29.79 24.57
C ALA A 39 -22.54 -30.44 23.19
N GLU A 40 -23.07 -29.80 22.16
CA GLU A 40 -22.90 -30.22 20.78
C GLU A 40 -21.40 -30.26 20.46
N PRO A 41 -20.90 -31.33 19.80
CA PRO A 41 -19.48 -31.41 19.47
C PRO A 41 -19.07 -30.20 18.63
N ALA A 42 -17.86 -29.68 18.90
CA ALA A 42 -17.31 -28.60 18.10
C ALA A 42 -17.32 -29.00 16.61
N PRO A 43 -17.70 -28.09 15.70
CA PRO A 43 -17.69 -28.38 14.27
C PRO A 43 -16.31 -28.87 13.83
N ALA A 44 -16.29 -29.85 12.93
CA ALA A 44 -15.04 -30.31 12.34
C ALA A 44 -14.47 -29.23 11.40
N ASP A 45 -13.14 -29.17 11.29
CA ASP A 45 -12.45 -28.31 10.33
C ASP A 45 -12.98 -28.48 8.91
N PHE A 46 -12.97 -27.39 8.15
CA PHE A 46 -13.33 -27.42 6.75
C PHE A 46 -12.30 -28.24 5.96
N ALA A 47 -12.76 -29.35 5.40
CA ALA A 47 -12.06 -30.07 4.34
C ALA A 47 -12.14 -29.24 3.05
N PHE A 48 -11.34 -28.18 2.97
CA PHE A 48 -11.37 -27.23 1.87
C PHE A 48 -10.97 -27.88 0.55
N VAL A 49 -9.93 -28.71 0.56
CA VAL A 49 -9.65 -29.71 -0.48
C VAL A 49 -9.16 -30.97 0.20
N LYS A 50 -9.71 -32.13 -0.14
CA LYS A 50 -9.28 -33.40 0.43
C LYS A 50 -9.34 -34.50 -0.60
N ASP A 51 -8.27 -35.29 -0.70
CA ASP A 51 -8.14 -36.43 -1.60
C ASP A 51 -8.46 -36.07 -3.07
N GLY A 52 -8.05 -34.87 -3.50
CA GLY A 52 -8.26 -34.37 -4.86
C GLY A 52 -9.70 -33.97 -5.20
N ALA A 53 -10.55 -33.73 -4.19
CA ALA A 53 -11.92 -33.26 -4.35
C ALA A 53 -12.27 -32.15 -3.34
N SER A 54 -13.36 -31.43 -3.61
CA SER A 54 -13.88 -30.41 -2.69
C SER A 54 -15.39 -30.31 -2.76
N GLU A 55 -16.00 -30.00 -1.62
CA GLU A 55 -17.40 -29.55 -1.50
C GLU A 55 -17.52 -28.02 -1.50
N PHE A 56 -16.39 -27.31 -1.64
CA PHE A 56 -16.35 -25.86 -1.79
C PHE A 56 -16.48 -25.43 -3.25
N ARG A 57 -17.07 -24.24 -3.42
CA ARG A 57 -16.88 -23.42 -4.62
C ARG A 57 -16.27 -22.07 -4.24
N ILE A 58 -15.52 -21.49 -5.17
CA ILE A 58 -15.02 -20.12 -5.07
C ILE A 58 -16.10 -19.18 -5.61
N VAL A 59 -16.43 -18.13 -4.86
CA VAL A 59 -17.34 -17.07 -5.30
C VAL A 59 -16.56 -15.75 -5.35
N ARG A 60 -16.70 -15.02 -6.46
CA ARG A 60 -16.04 -13.73 -6.72
C ARG A 60 -17.05 -12.62 -7.03
N PRO A 61 -16.66 -11.33 -6.95
CA PRO A 61 -17.53 -10.23 -7.36
C PRO A 61 -17.79 -10.30 -8.86
N ALA A 62 -18.98 -9.89 -9.32
CA ALA A 62 -19.38 -9.94 -10.73
C ALA A 62 -18.45 -9.16 -11.69
N SER A 63 -17.71 -8.16 -11.20
CA SER A 63 -16.87 -7.30 -12.04
C SER A 63 -15.73 -8.07 -12.73
N ASP A 64 -15.87 -8.31 -14.04
CA ASP A 64 -14.98 -9.15 -14.85
C ASP A 64 -13.52 -8.68 -14.92
N SER A 65 -13.24 -7.43 -14.54
CA SER A 65 -11.92 -6.82 -14.63
C SER A 65 -11.41 -6.23 -13.31
N SER A 66 -12.04 -6.54 -12.17
CA SER A 66 -11.52 -6.10 -10.87
C SER A 66 -10.24 -6.87 -10.50
N ASP A 67 -9.36 -6.22 -9.74
CA ASP A 67 -8.12 -6.86 -9.28
C ASP A 67 -8.41 -8.06 -8.36
N GLU A 68 -9.59 -8.07 -7.74
CA GLU A 68 -10.12 -9.15 -6.89
C GLU A 68 -10.59 -10.36 -7.71
N THR A 69 -11.19 -10.12 -8.88
CA THR A 69 -11.53 -11.18 -9.85
C THR A 69 -10.27 -11.92 -10.29
N GLU A 70 -9.17 -11.20 -10.53
CA GLU A 70 -7.89 -11.83 -10.84
C GLU A 70 -7.31 -12.59 -9.64
N ALA A 71 -7.45 -12.07 -8.41
CA ALA A 71 -7.03 -12.79 -7.21
C ALA A 71 -7.83 -14.09 -7.00
N ALA A 72 -9.14 -14.10 -7.27
CA ALA A 72 -9.96 -15.31 -7.20
C ALA A 72 -9.56 -16.35 -8.26
N LYS A 73 -9.24 -15.91 -9.48
CA LYS A 73 -8.70 -16.78 -10.54
C LYS A 73 -7.34 -17.36 -10.14
N GLU A 74 -6.50 -16.55 -9.50
CA GLU A 74 -5.18 -16.97 -8.99
C GLU A 74 -5.31 -18.00 -7.87
N LEU A 75 -6.22 -17.82 -6.91
CA LEU A 75 -6.53 -18.83 -5.89
C LEU A 75 -6.89 -20.17 -6.55
N ARG A 76 -7.82 -20.15 -7.50
CA ARG A 76 -8.22 -21.39 -8.22
C ARG A 76 -7.02 -22.05 -8.89
N LYS A 77 -6.18 -21.26 -9.58
CA LYS A 77 -4.98 -21.76 -10.26
C LYS A 77 -4.01 -22.38 -9.26
N LYS A 78 -3.71 -21.70 -8.15
CA LYS A 78 -2.80 -22.19 -7.11
C LYS A 78 -3.33 -23.45 -6.42
N ILE A 79 -4.63 -23.57 -6.21
CA ILE A 79 -5.28 -24.81 -5.72
C ILE A 79 -5.11 -25.94 -6.75
N GLU A 80 -5.39 -25.68 -8.03
CA GLU A 80 -5.24 -26.68 -9.10
C GLU A 80 -3.77 -27.17 -9.19
N GLU A 81 -2.80 -26.25 -9.09
CA GLU A 81 -1.37 -26.55 -9.09
C GLU A 81 -0.92 -27.38 -7.87
N LYS A 82 -1.44 -27.08 -6.67
CA LYS A 82 -1.05 -27.76 -5.42
C LYS A 82 -1.77 -29.08 -5.19
N THR A 83 -3.02 -29.18 -5.60
CA THR A 83 -3.92 -30.28 -5.21
C THR A 83 -4.36 -31.16 -6.38
N GLY A 84 -4.13 -30.71 -7.62
CA GLY A 84 -4.66 -31.34 -8.83
C GLY A 84 -6.16 -31.14 -9.03
N TYR A 85 -6.87 -30.51 -8.09
CA TYR A 85 -8.31 -30.27 -8.18
C TYR A 85 -8.62 -28.86 -8.69
N LYS A 86 -9.42 -28.79 -9.75
CA LYS A 86 -9.91 -27.52 -10.31
C LYS A 86 -11.27 -27.16 -9.72
N MET A 87 -11.24 -26.32 -8.68
CA MET A 87 -12.46 -25.88 -8.00
C MET A 87 -13.37 -25.03 -8.90
N GLU A 88 -14.69 -25.14 -8.69
CA GLU A 88 -15.66 -24.27 -9.33
C GLU A 88 -15.44 -22.80 -8.93
N LEU A 89 -15.60 -21.88 -9.89
CA LEU A 89 -15.48 -20.43 -9.69
C LEU A 89 -16.69 -19.74 -10.25
N TYR A 90 -17.51 -19.16 -9.37
CA TYR A 90 -18.77 -18.51 -9.72
C TYR A 90 -18.69 -17.00 -9.46
N GLU A 91 -19.45 -16.25 -10.24
CA GLU A 91 -19.82 -14.88 -9.89
C GLU A 91 -20.88 -14.90 -8.80
N ASP A 92 -20.87 -13.89 -7.92
CA ASP A 92 -21.83 -13.76 -6.82
C ASP A 92 -23.30 -13.78 -7.26
N TRP A 93 -23.69 -13.04 -8.30
CA TRP A 93 -25.05 -13.07 -8.81
C TRP A 93 -25.42 -14.45 -9.35
N TYR A 94 -24.47 -15.15 -9.96
CA TYR A 94 -24.70 -16.49 -10.49
C TYR A 94 -24.81 -17.50 -9.34
N ALA A 95 -23.94 -17.43 -8.33
CA ALA A 95 -23.97 -18.28 -7.15
C ALA A 95 -25.32 -18.20 -6.40
N LYS A 96 -25.93 -17.00 -6.32
CA LYS A 96 -27.28 -16.79 -5.77
C LYS A 96 -28.39 -17.46 -6.58
N SER A 97 -28.18 -17.66 -7.89
CA SER A 97 -29.15 -18.29 -8.80
C SER A 97 -29.05 -19.82 -8.85
N GLN A 98 -27.99 -20.39 -8.29
CA GLN A 98 -27.73 -21.82 -8.30
C GLN A 98 -28.20 -22.48 -7.00
N ALA A 99 -28.28 -23.81 -7.01
CA ALA A 99 -28.41 -24.56 -5.77
C ALA A 99 -27.28 -24.16 -4.80
N PRO A 100 -27.57 -24.00 -3.49
CA PRO A 100 -26.54 -23.73 -2.50
C PRO A 100 -25.45 -24.80 -2.56
N SER A 101 -24.20 -24.37 -2.67
CA SER A 101 -23.08 -25.27 -2.37
C SER A 101 -23.10 -25.60 -0.88
N LYS A 102 -22.54 -26.76 -0.50
CA LYS A 102 -22.40 -27.10 0.91
C LYS A 102 -21.51 -26.09 1.62
N TYR A 103 -20.40 -25.73 0.98
CA TYR A 103 -19.49 -24.70 1.47
C TYR A 103 -19.09 -23.73 0.35
N GLU A 104 -18.73 -22.51 0.73
CA GLU A 104 -18.25 -21.47 -0.19
C GLU A 104 -17.04 -20.73 0.39
N ILE A 105 -16.10 -20.35 -0.48
CA ILE A 105 -15.10 -19.33 -0.16
C ILE A 105 -15.40 -18.07 -0.98
N LEU A 106 -15.65 -16.97 -0.27
CA LEU A 106 -15.99 -15.67 -0.84
C LEU A 106 -14.72 -14.82 -0.92
N ILE A 107 -14.33 -14.43 -2.13
CA ILE A 107 -13.10 -13.68 -2.38
C ILE A 107 -13.43 -12.21 -2.65
N GLY A 108 -12.92 -11.31 -1.80
CA GLY A 108 -13.09 -9.86 -1.95
C GLY A 108 -14.51 -9.37 -1.68
N HIS A 109 -14.93 -8.35 -2.42
CA HIS A 109 -16.18 -7.62 -2.24
C HIS A 109 -17.34 -8.26 -3.00
N THR A 110 -17.71 -9.49 -2.61
CA THR A 110 -18.90 -10.16 -3.16
C THR A 110 -20.18 -9.56 -2.60
N ASP A 111 -21.27 -9.59 -3.37
CA ASP A 111 -22.59 -9.12 -2.94
C ASP A 111 -23.32 -10.11 -1.98
N LEU A 112 -22.64 -11.07 -1.37
CA LEU A 112 -23.23 -11.97 -0.37
C LEU A 112 -23.19 -11.36 1.03
N ASP A 113 -24.23 -11.61 1.84
CA ASP A 113 -24.41 -10.99 3.15
C ASP A 113 -23.20 -11.17 4.07
N GLU A 114 -22.53 -12.33 4.02
CA GLU A 114 -21.33 -12.61 4.82
C GLU A 114 -20.14 -11.75 4.40
N SER A 115 -19.89 -11.62 3.09
CA SER A 115 -18.85 -10.71 2.58
C SER A 115 -19.19 -9.25 2.90
N VAL A 116 -20.44 -8.83 2.70
CA VAL A 116 -20.88 -7.45 2.99
C VAL A 116 -20.67 -7.11 4.47
N ALA A 117 -21.00 -8.02 5.38
CA ALA A 117 -20.80 -7.82 6.82
C ALA A 117 -19.32 -7.65 7.17
N VAL A 118 -18.45 -8.56 6.70
CA VAL A 118 -17.00 -8.49 6.97
C VAL A 118 -16.37 -7.26 6.30
N ASN A 119 -16.74 -6.93 5.07
CA ASN A 119 -16.23 -5.75 4.37
C ASN A 119 -16.68 -4.44 5.05
N GLY A 120 -17.90 -4.39 5.58
CA GLY A 120 -18.39 -3.25 6.34
C GLY A 120 -17.55 -2.95 7.60
N GLU A 121 -16.98 -3.98 8.23
CA GLU A 121 -16.04 -3.81 9.36
C GLU A 121 -14.70 -3.21 8.90
N ILE A 122 -14.12 -3.74 7.81
CA ILE A 122 -12.78 -3.32 7.36
C ILE A 122 -12.78 -1.97 6.63
N ASP A 123 -13.88 -1.59 5.99
CA ASP A 123 -13.96 -0.36 5.20
C ASP A 123 -13.81 0.90 6.05
N GLY A 124 -14.23 0.83 7.32
CA GLY A 124 -14.08 1.90 8.30
C GLY A 124 -12.67 2.04 8.89
N GLU A 125 -11.77 1.09 8.63
CA GLU A 125 -10.41 1.08 9.17
C GLU A 125 -9.37 1.62 8.16
N ASP A 126 -8.41 2.38 8.69
CA ASP A 126 -7.23 2.82 7.95
C ASP A 126 -6.16 1.71 7.89
N GLY A 127 -5.31 1.75 6.87
CA GLY A 127 -4.23 0.78 6.64
C GLY A 127 -4.62 -0.32 5.66
N PHE A 128 -3.69 -1.27 5.46
CA PHE A 128 -3.91 -2.40 4.56
C PHE A 128 -3.64 -3.70 5.28
N PHE A 129 -4.58 -4.62 5.18
CA PHE A 129 -4.54 -5.92 5.83
C PHE A 129 -5.50 -6.86 5.09
N TYR A 130 -5.36 -8.16 5.33
CA TYR A 130 -6.34 -9.15 4.90
C TYR A 130 -7.09 -9.73 6.11
N VAL A 131 -8.29 -10.22 5.83
CA VAL A 131 -9.12 -10.94 6.78
C VAL A 131 -9.52 -12.27 6.17
N ILE A 132 -9.33 -13.35 6.92
CA ILE A 132 -9.86 -14.69 6.63
C ILE A 132 -10.80 -15.05 7.79
N ARG A 133 -12.09 -15.15 7.53
CA ARG A 133 -13.08 -15.40 8.58
C ARG A 133 -14.12 -16.41 8.14
N SER A 134 -14.40 -17.41 8.97
CA SER A 134 -15.57 -18.25 8.79
C SER A 134 -16.84 -17.56 9.25
N VAL A 135 -17.90 -17.68 8.45
CA VAL A 135 -19.25 -17.18 8.76
C VAL A 135 -20.24 -18.28 8.38
N GLY A 136 -20.63 -19.09 9.37
CA GLY A 136 -21.40 -20.32 9.13
C GLY A 136 -20.59 -21.29 8.26
N ASP A 137 -21.23 -21.77 7.18
CA ASP A 137 -20.63 -22.71 6.20
C ASP A 137 -19.78 -22.01 5.12
N LYS A 138 -19.41 -20.75 5.32
CA LYS A 138 -18.63 -19.95 4.37
C LYS A 138 -17.32 -19.47 4.97
N ILE A 139 -16.32 -19.29 4.11
CA ILE A 139 -15.07 -18.60 4.44
C ILE A 139 -15.04 -17.29 3.64
N VAL A 140 -14.91 -16.16 4.32
CA VAL A 140 -14.67 -14.85 3.68
C VAL A 140 -13.17 -14.58 3.69
N LEU A 141 -12.58 -14.40 2.51
CA LEU A 141 -11.23 -13.89 2.34
C LEU A 141 -11.27 -12.56 1.62
N THR A 142 -10.98 -11.48 2.35
CA THR A 142 -11.04 -10.10 1.84
C THR A 142 -9.85 -9.27 2.33
N GLY A 143 -9.68 -8.07 1.81
CA GLY A 143 -8.68 -7.13 2.25
C GLY A 143 -8.83 -5.76 1.60
N LYS A 144 -8.07 -4.77 2.08
CA LYS A 144 -8.14 -3.38 1.60
C LYS A 144 -7.54 -3.16 0.19
N SER A 145 -6.97 -4.22 -0.40
CA SER A 145 -6.56 -4.28 -1.80
C SER A 145 -6.51 -5.73 -2.30
N ALA A 146 -6.46 -5.92 -3.62
CA ALA A 146 -6.28 -7.26 -4.19
C ALA A 146 -4.93 -7.90 -3.83
N ASN A 147 -3.88 -7.11 -3.56
CA ASN A 147 -2.62 -7.64 -3.06
C ASN A 147 -2.81 -8.22 -1.65
N MET A 148 -3.60 -7.57 -0.78
CA MET A 148 -3.92 -8.12 0.54
C MET A 148 -4.68 -9.44 0.40
N ILE A 149 -5.65 -9.52 -0.52
CA ILE A 149 -6.34 -10.78 -0.83
C ILE A 149 -5.33 -11.86 -1.25
N ARG A 150 -4.37 -11.54 -2.14
CA ARG A 150 -3.29 -12.48 -2.53
C ARG A 150 -2.43 -12.95 -1.37
N LYS A 151 -2.03 -12.03 -0.47
CA LYS A 151 -1.31 -12.41 0.76
C LYS A 151 -2.14 -13.35 1.64
N GLY A 152 -3.46 -13.14 1.73
CA GLY A 152 -4.37 -14.05 2.43
C GLY A 152 -4.51 -15.42 1.73
N ILE A 153 -4.51 -15.45 0.39
CA ILE A 153 -4.47 -16.69 -0.40
C ILE A 153 -3.19 -17.47 -0.06
N ASP A 154 -2.04 -16.80 -0.11
CA ASP A 154 -0.75 -17.41 0.19
C ASP A 154 -0.70 -17.92 1.63
N PHE A 155 -1.20 -17.14 2.59
CA PHE A 155 -1.33 -17.57 3.98
C PHE A 155 -2.12 -18.88 4.11
N ILE A 156 -3.29 -18.98 3.45
CA ILE A 156 -4.08 -20.21 3.50
C ILE A 156 -3.27 -21.39 2.95
N LEU A 157 -2.68 -21.22 1.77
CA LEU A 157 -1.98 -22.28 1.07
C LEU A 157 -0.68 -22.71 1.76
N GLU A 158 -0.01 -21.83 2.48
CA GLU A 158 1.22 -22.12 3.22
C GLU A 158 0.94 -22.79 4.57
N ASN A 159 -0.12 -22.38 5.27
CA ASN A 159 -0.36 -22.82 6.66
C ASN A 159 -1.34 -23.99 6.76
N TYR A 160 -2.21 -24.19 5.76
CA TYR A 160 -3.27 -25.19 5.83
C TYR A 160 -3.17 -26.29 4.79
N THR A 161 -2.14 -26.28 3.93
CA THR A 161 -1.88 -27.37 2.97
C THR A 161 -0.88 -28.37 3.55
N ASP A 162 -1.24 -29.65 3.58
CA ASP A 162 -0.33 -30.72 3.98
C ASP A 162 0.57 -31.20 2.82
N GLU A 163 1.53 -32.09 3.12
CA GLU A 163 2.45 -32.64 2.12
C GLU A 163 1.77 -33.48 1.02
N SER A 164 0.53 -33.92 1.27
CA SER A 164 -0.29 -34.69 0.31
C SER A 164 -1.18 -33.80 -0.55
N GLY A 165 -1.13 -32.48 -0.36
CA GLY A 165 -1.98 -31.52 -1.08
C GLY A 165 -3.41 -31.42 -0.55
N ASN A 166 -3.70 -31.92 0.66
CA ASN A 166 -4.97 -31.64 1.32
C ASN A 166 -4.91 -30.28 2.00
N ILE A 167 -6.01 -29.54 1.93
CA ILE A 167 -6.16 -28.23 2.56
C ILE A 167 -7.24 -28.33 3.63
N MET A 168 -6.84 -28.19 4.90
CA MET A 168 -7.73 -28.28 6.07
C MET A 168 -7.74 -26.95 6.81
N ILE A 169 -8.89 -26.25 6.80
CA ILE A 169 -9.01 -24.92 7.39
C ILE A 169 -9.87 -25.01 8.66
N PRO A 170 -9.43 -24.44 9.80
CA PRO A 170 -10.23 -24.44 11.03
C PRO A 170 -11.64 -23.88 10.83
N HIS A 171 -12.66 -24.55 11.38
CA HIS A 171 -14.05 -24.11 11.22
C HIS A 171 -14.32 -22.76 11.88
N ASP A 172 -13.57 -22.40 12.90
CA ASP A 172 -13.65 -21.13 13.63
C ASP A 172 -12.56 -20.12 13.21
N ILE A 173 -11.98 -20.29 12.01
CA ILE A 173 -10.94 -19.38 11.51
C ILE A 173 -11.42 -17.92 11.57
N ASN A 174 -10.67 -17.08 12.27
CA ASN A 174 -10.91 -15.65 12.34
C ASN A 174 -9.57 -14.94 12.45
N ILE A 175 -8.94 -14.75 11.29
CA ILE A 175 -7.64 -14.14 11.14
C ILE A 175 -7.84 -12.75 10.57
N LYS A 176 -7.27 -11.77 11.26
CA LYS A 176 -6.93 -10.47 10.71
C LYS A 176 -5.42 -10.39 10.71
N SER A 177 -4.82 -10.14 9.54
CA SER A 177 -3.38 -9.98 9.46
C SER A 177 -2.91 -8.78 10.27
N GLU A 178 -1.61 -8.70 10.53
CA GLU A 178 -0.99 -7.42 10.86
C GLU A 178 -1.21 -6.39 9.72
N MET A 179 -1.02 -5.11 10.05
CA MET A 179 -1.07 -4.05 9.05
C MET A 179 0.14 -4.19 8.11
N TYR A 180 -0.14 -4.42 6.84
CA TYR A 180 0.83 -4.30 5.78
C TYR A 180 0.92 -2.84 5.32
N THR A 181 2.13 -2.46 4.93
CA THR A 181 2.33 -1.37 3.98
C THR A 181 2.38 -2.03 2.59
N PRO A 182 1.31 -1.97 1.77
CA PRO A 182 1.39 -2.51 0.42
C PRO A 182 2.45 -1.71 -0.31
N ALA A 183 3.39 -2.43 -0.86
CA ALA A 183 4.52 -1.84 -1.53
C ALA A 183 4.46 -2.31 -2.98
N VAL A 184 4.60 -1.36 -3.89
CA VAL A 184 4.93 -1.64 -5.28
C VAL A 184 6.13 -2.62 -5.40
N ALA A 185 7.00 -2.69 -4.39
CA ALA A 185 8.05 -3.70 -4.24
C ALA A 185 7.57 -5.15 -4.39
N ASP A 186 6.36 -5.48 -3.92
CA ASP A 186 5.82 -6.85 -3.99
C ASP A 186 5.70 -7.37 -5.44
N TYR A 187 5.68 -6.47 -6.43
CA TYR A 187 5.59 -6.85 -7.84
C TYR A 187 6.97 -7.07 -8.48
N PHE A 188 8.05 -6.56 -7.89
CA PHE A 188 9.40 -6.67 -8.42
C PHE A 188 10.17 -7.85 -7.78
N GLY A 189 11.33 -8.18 -8.36
CA GLY A 189 12.22 -9.24 -7.90
C GLY A 189 12.52 -10.32 -8.93
N ASP A 190 13.43 -11.23 -8.56
CA ASP A 190 13.92 -12.28 -9.46
C ASP A 190 12.79 -13.18 -9.99
N GLY A 191 12.81 -13.43 -11.29
CA GLY A 191 11.84 -14.31 -11.96
C GLY A 191 10.47 -13.69 -12.24
N LYS A 192 10.20 -12.45 -11.80
CA LYS A 192 8.92 -11.77 -12.06
C LYS A 192 8.96 -11.01 -13.38
N ASP A 193 7.99 -11.29 -14.25
CA ASP A 193 7.75 -10.49 -15.46
C ASP A 193 6.72 -9.40 -15.14
N VAL A 194 7.22 -8.18 -14.87
CA VAL A 194 6.38 -7.06 -14.41
C VAL A 194 5.90 -6.22 -15.57
N THR A 195 4.59 -6.03 -15.65
CA THR A 195 3.95 -5.14 -16.61
C THR A 195 3.36 -3.92 -15.90
N LEU A 196 3.60 -2.74 -16.47
CA LEU A 196 3.01 -1.46 -16.05
C LEU A 196 1.85 -1.09 -16.98
N THR A 197 0.65 -0.99 -16.43
CA THR A 197 -0.55 -0.57 -17.17
C THR A 197 -1.03 0.79 -16.70
N SER A 198 -0.96 1.79 -17.57
CA SER A 198 -1.33 3.16 -17.26
C SER A 198 -2.81 3.44 -17.54
N ALA A 199 -3.49 4.10 -16.61
CA ALA A 199 -4.83 4.67 -16.80
C ALA A 199 -4.82 6.16 -16.45
N LEU A 200 -5.53 6.98 -17.24
CA LEU A 200 -5.70 8.40 -16.93
C LEU A 200 -6.50 8.56 -15.64
N ALA A 201 -5.90 9.17 -14.62
CA ALA A 201 -6.54 9.45 -13.35
C ALA A 201 -7.07 10.90 -13.29
N GLY A 202 -6.31 11.85 -13.84
CA GLY A 202 -6.68 13.26 -13.79
C GLY A 202 -5.77 14.16 -14.63
N ALA A 203 -5.97 15.47 -14.49
CA ALA A 203 -5.20 16.49 -15.18
C ALA A 203 -4.68 17.54 -14.19
N VAL A 204 -3.53 18.12 -14.50
CA VAL A 204 -2.97 19.26 -13.77
C VAL A 204 -3.09 20.48 -14.66
N ASN A 205 -3.97 21.40 -14.28
CA ASN A 205 -4.21 22.60 -15.08
C ASN A 205 -3.08 23.62 -14.91
N ALA A 206 -2.79 24.34 -15.99
CA ALA A 206 -1.93 25.51 -15.94
C ALA A 206 -2.53 26.60 -15.05
N VAL A 207 -1.68 27.32 -14.32
CA VAL A 207 -2.09 28.37 -13.39
C VAL A 207 -1.11 29.54 -13.50
N ASP A 208 -1.63 30.75 -13.69
CA ASP A 208 -0.85 31.99 -13.74
C ASP A 208 0.40 31.93 -14.65
N GLY A 209 0.27 31.27 -15.81
CA GLY A 209 1.37 31.10 -16.78
C GLY A 209 2.33 29.95 -16.46
N CYS A 210 2.24 29.33 -15.28
CA CYS A 210 2.92 28.07 -14.96
C CYS A 210 2.15 26.90 -15.57
N LYS A 211 2.71 26.29 -16.62
CA LYS A 211 2.04 25.23 -17.41
C LYS A 211 2.89 23.96 -17.57
N VAL A 212 4.20 24.06 -17.35
CA VAL A 212 5.13 22.93 -17.49
C VAL A 212 5.10 22.15 -16.18
N ILE A 213 4.83 20.86 -16.24
CA ILE A 213 4.92 19.99 -15.07
C ILE A 213 6.39 19.72 -14.77
N GLN A 214 6.71 19.62 -13.48
CA GLN A 214 8.03 19.26 -12.98
C GLN A 214 7.84 18.24 -11.84
N GLY A 215 8.47 18.46 -10.69
CA GLY A 215 8.44 17.55 -9.56
C GLY A 215 7.06 17.27 -8.97
N GLY A 216 6.97 16.13 -8.29
CA GLY A 216 5.76 15.75 -7.56
C GLY A 216 6.07 14.85 -6.36
N THR A 217 5.08 14.65 -5.49
CA THR A 217 5.12 13.67 -4.39
C THR A 217 3.72 13.43 -3.84
N THR A 218 3.61 12.59 -2.82
CA THR A 218 2.34 12.28 -2.15
C THR A 218 2.51 12.17 -0.63
N ASP A 219 1.48 12.54 0.12
CA ASP A 219 1.34 12.17 1.54
C ASP A 219 0.36 10.99 1.75
N GLY A 220 -0.04 10.34 0.65
CA GLY A 220 -1.05 9.27 0.61
C GLY A 220 -2.49 9.77 0.43
N LYS A 221 -2.78 11.03 0.79
CA LYS A 221 -4.10 11.66 0.62
C LYS A 221 -4.13 12.69 -0.50
N TYR A 222 -3.05 13.44 -0.64
CA TYR A 222 -2.85 14.48 -1.64
C TYR A 222 -1.62 14.20 -2.48
N LEU A 223 -1.73 14.45 -3.79
CA LEU A 223 -0.58 14.69 -4.65
C LEU A 223 -0.15 16.15 -4.52
N TYR A 224 1.15 16.38 -4.48
CA TYR A 224 1.76 17.69 -4.55
C TYR A 224 2.53 17.76 -5.85
N VAL A 225 2.27 18.77 -6.68
CA VAL A 225 2.86 18.87 -8.03
C VAL A 225 3.35 20.28 -8.26
N ILE A 226 4.55 20.43 -8.81
CA ILE A 226 5.06 21.70 -9.28
C ILE A 226 4.62 21.95 -10.71
N THR A 227 4.02 23.11 -10.92
CA THR A 227 3.85 23.72 -12.23
C THR A 227 4.82 24.87 -12.38
N HIS A 228 5.50 24.94 -13.51
CA HIS A 228 6.62 25.83 -13.80
C HIS A 228 6.31 26.69 -15.04
N ASN A 229 6.83 27.92 -15.07
CA ASN A 229 6.61 28.88 -16.15
C ASN A 229 7.46 28.63 -17.42
N GLY A 230 8.41 27.69 -17.36
CA GLY A 230 9.29 27.31 -18.48
C GLY A 230 10.55 28.18 -18.61
N ASP A 231 10.77 29.14 -17.70
CA ASP A 231 11.99 29.93 -17.63
C ASP A 231 13.15 29.08 -17.08
N LYS A 232 14.28 29.08 -17.79
CA LYS A 232 15.47 28.29 -17.44
C LYS A 232 16.50 29.09 -16.63
N THR A 233 16.15 30.26 -16.12
CA THR A 233 17.03 31.09 -15.31
C THR A 233 16.73 30.97 -13.82
N ILE A 234 17.54 31.62 -12.98
CA ILE A 234 17.28 31.73 -11.54
C ILE A 234 15.97 32.47 -11.20
N ASN A 235 15.39 33.19 -12.17
CA ASN A 235 14.12 33.88 -12.03
C ASN A 235 12.91 33.00 -12.36
N ALA A 236 13.14 31.73 -12.68
CA ALA A 236 12.13 30.69 -12.79
C ALA A 236 11.08 30.78 -11.70
N GLU A 237 9.81 30.81 -12.11
CA GLU A 237 8.68 30.83 -11.20
C GLU A 237 7.86 29.57 -11.33
N SER A 238 7.42 29.09 -10.17
CA SER A 238 6.66 27.86 -10.03
C SER A 238 5.51 28.04 -9.05
N ILE A 239 4.49 27.18 -9.17
CA ILE A 239 3.37 27.07 -8.24
C ILE A 239 3.27 25.62 -7.80
N LEU A 240 3.27 25.40 -6.50
CA LEU A 240 2.97 24.11 -5.89
C LEU A 240 1.45 23.93 -5.80
N GLN A 241 0.94 22.86 -6.41
CA GLN A 241 -0.48 22.51 -6.41
C GLN A 241 -0.72 21.28 -5.54
N LYS A 242 -1.65 21.36 -4.60
CA LYS A 242 -2.11 20.25 -3.75
C LYS A 242 -3.40 19.69 -4.34
N ILE A 243 -3.40 18.41 -4.69
CA ILE A 243 -4.47 17.74 -5.44
C ILE A 243 -4.99 16.57 -4.61
N ASP A 244 -6.29 16.55 -4.34
CA ASP A 244 -6.94 15.45 -3.62
C ASP A 244 -7.00 14.20 -4.51
N ILE A 245 -6.45 13.08 -4.05
CA ILE A 245 -6.34 11.86 -4.86
C ILE A 245 -7.71 11.21 -5.11
N LYS A 246 -8.65 11.31 -4.16
CA LYS A 246 -9.97 10.70 -4.33
C LYS A 246 -10.77 11.38 -5.44
N THR A 247 -10.62 12.69 -5.59
CA THR A 247 -11.41 13.50 -6.52
C THR A 247 -10.62 14.01 -7.73
N MET A 248 -9.29 13.92 -7.68
CA MET A 248 -8.34 14.47 -8.65
C MET A 248 -8.49 15.98 -8.86
N LYS A 249 -8.99 16.70 -7.84
CA LYS A 249 -9.17 18.15 -7.86
C LYS A 249 -8.07 18.85 -7.09
N THR A 250 -7.58 19.96 -7.63
CA THR A 250 -6.71 20.88 -6.88
C THR A 250 -7.48 21.50 -5.72
N VAL A 251 -7.01 21.32 -4.50
CA VAL A 251 -7.63 21.82 -3.26
C VAL A 251 -6.87 23.01 -2.65
N ALA A 252 -5.59 23.18 -2.97
CA ALA A 252 -4.80 24.34 -2.54
C ALA A 252 -3.65 24.62 -3.52
N ARG A 253 -3.12 25.85 -3.46
CA ARG A 253 -1.96 26.30 -4.23
C ARG A 253 -1.08 27.19 -3.37
N SER A 254 0.23 27.14 -3.60
CA SER A 254 1.16 28.09 -2.99
C SER A 254 1.06 29.48 -3.65
N GLU A 255 1.72 30.47 -3.05
CA GLU A 255 2.17 31.66 -3.77
C GLU A 255 3.23 31.29 -4.84
N ARG A 256 3.66 32.28 -5.64
CA ARG A 256 4.74 32.07 -6.61
C ARG A 256 6.04 31.74 -5.89
N LEU A 257 6.67 30.66 -6.33
CA LEU A 257 7.90 30.12 -5.76
C LEU A 257 9.06 30.35 -6.69
N ARG A 258 10.24 30.69 -6.13
CA ARG A 258 11.52 30.74 -6.84
C ARG A 258 12.37 29.56 -6.43
N VAL A 259 12.10 28.43 -7.07
CA VAL A 259 12.70 27.12 -6.78
C VAL A 259 13.46 26.57 -7.99
N SER A 260 13.94 27.46 -8.88
CA SER A 260 14.59 27.08 -10.13
C SER A 260 13.69 26.14 -10.95
N HIS A 261 14.22 25.05 -11.49
CA HIS A 261 13.43 24.06 -12.23
C HIS A 261 12.37 23.36 -11.36
N GLY A 262 12.62 23.19 -10.05
CA GLY A 262 11.67 22.49 -9.16
C GLY A 262 11.46 21.03 -9.56
N ASN A 263 12.55 20.33 -9.90
CA ASN A 263 12.56 19.08 -10.66
C ASN A 263 11.97 17.88 -9.92
N ASP A 264 11.97 17.90 -8.58
CA ASP A 264 11.31 16.85 -7.79
C ASP A 264 10.84 17.35 -6.43
N ILE A 265 9.94 16.61 -5.78
CA ILE A 265 9.45 16.91 -4.43
C ILE A 265 9.56 15.68 -3.55
N VAL A 266 9.87 15.87 -2.28
CA VAL A 266 9.84 14.82 -1.26
C VAL A 266 8.87 15.20 -0.17
N TYR A 267 8.02 14.28 0.27
CA TYR A 267 7.27 14.42 1.51
C TYR A 267 7.99 13.73 2.66
N LYS A 268 8.17 14.44 3.78
CA LYS A 268 8.71 13.87 5.03
C LYS A 268 7.62 13.88 6.09
N LYS A 269 7.02 12.72 6.32
CA LYS A 269 5.86 12.53 7.23
C LYS A 269 6.12 13.02 8.65
N ASN A 270 7.28 12.67 9.22
CA ASN A 270 7.60 12.97 10.62
C ASN A 270 7.67 14.48 10.93
N THR A 271 7.92 15.33 9.94
CA THR A 271 7.94 16.80 10.11
C THR A 271 6.80 17.51 9.39
N ASN A 272 5.96 16.76 8.65
CA ASN A 272 4.93 17.25 7.76
C ASN A 272 5.46 18.30 6.76
N GLU A 273 6.57 17.98 6.10
CA GLU A 273 7.31 18.89 5.23
C GLU A 273 7.38 18.40 3.79
N LEU A 274 7.35 19.35 2.86
CA LEU A 274 7.63 19.14 1.45
C LEU A 274 9.00 19.74 1.12
N LEU A 275 9.89 18.95 0.55
CA LEU A 275 11.22 19.37 0.14
C LEU A 275 11.26 19.43 -1.39
N VAL A 276 11.38 20.64 -1.94
CA VAL A 276 11.44 20.88 -3.39
C VAL A 276 12.89 20.93 -3.84
N VAL A 277 13.28 20.05 -4.76
CA VAL A 277 14.60 19.97 -5.38
C VAL A 277 14.71 21.02 -6.49
N HIS A 278 15.71 21.90 -6.41
CA HIS A 278 15.83 23.01 -7.38
C HIS A 278 16.34 22.56 -8.74
N CYS A 279 17.26 21.59 -8.78
CA CYS A 279 17.99 21.16 -9.99
C CYS A 279 18.63 22.37 -10.70
N TYR A 280 18.58 22.48 -12.02
CA TYR A 280 19.21 23.58 -12.74
C TYR A 280 18.50 24.94 -12.51
N PRO A 281 19.22 26.05 -12.31
CA PRO A 281 20.69 26.17 -12.23
C PRO A 281 21.28 25.86 -10.84
N ASP A 282 20.46 25.84 -9.78
CA ASP A 282 20.90 25.68 -8.39
C ASP A 282 20.86 24.23 -7.89
N GLY A 283 21.64 23.34 -8.51
CA GLY A 283 21.50 21.89 -8.33
C GLY A 283 21.74 21.36 -6.91
N LYS A 284 22.32 22.16 -6.02
CA LYS A 284 22.56 21.82 -4.61
C LYS A 284 21.46 22.30 -3.67
N MET A 285 20.48 23.06 -4.15
CA MET A 285 19.50 23.72 -3.30
C MET A 285 18.21 22.91 -3.19
N VAL A 286 17.68 22.87 -1.97
CA VAL A 286 16.36 22.36 -1.64
C VAL A 286 15.61 23.42 -0.85
N SER A 287 14.33 23.63 -1.13
CA SER A 287 13.46 24.50 -0.33
C SER A 287 12.41 23.67 0.38
N VAL A 288 12.22 23.94 1.67
CA VAL A 288 11.30 23.22 2.53
C VAL A 288 10.04 24.04 2.74
N PHE A 289 8.90 23.40 2.63
CA PHE A 289 7.57 23.96 2.80
C PHE A 289 6.78 23.14 3.82
N ASP A 290 5.82 23.78 4.46
CA ASP A 290 4.82 23.11 5.30
C ASP A 290 3.77 22.45 4.40
N ALA A 291 3.48 21.16 4.59
CA ALA A 291 2.61 20.40 3.67
C ALA A 291 1.13 20.79 3.74
N ASP A 292 0.67 21.31 4.88
CA ASP A 292 -0.72 21.74 5.06
C ASP A 292 -0.96 23.13 4.47
N THR A 293 -0.06 24.06 4.76
CA THR A 293 -0.22 25.47 4.40
C THR A 293 0.49 25.86 3.10
N LEU A 294 1.38 24.99 2.58
CA LEU A 294 2.25 25.24 1.43
C LEU A 294 3.19 26.44 1.60
N LYS A 295 3.39 26.91 2.84
CA LYS A 295 4.23 28.06 3.15
C LYS A 295 5.69 27.66 3.23
N PHE A 296 6.57 28.51 2.71
CA PHE A 296 8.01 28.35 2.81
C PHE A 296 8.47 28.32 4.29
N LYS A 297 9.40 27.41 4.60
CA LYS A 297 10.01 27.26 5.92
C LYS A 297 11.49 27.63 5.90
N ARG A 298 12.28 26.97 5.04
CA ARG A 298 13.75 27.13 5.00
C ARG A 298 14.36 26.65 3.69
N LYS A 299 15.63 26.97 3.47
CA LYS A 299 16.48 26.39 2.42
C LYS A 299 17.53 25.47 3.02
N ILE A 300 17.93 24.47 2.24
CA ILE A 300 18.99 23.51 2.56
C ILE A 300 19.96 23.49 1.37
N GLU A 301 21.25 23.62 1.66
CA GLU A 301 22.32 23.40 0.69
C GLU A 301 22.90 22.00 0.89
N LEU A 302 22.88 21.21 -0.18
CA LEU A 302 23.36 19.83 -0.21
C LEU A 302 24.84 19.76 -0.55
N PRO A 303 25.56 18.70 -0.09
CA PRO A 303 26.96 18.49 -0.45
C PRO A 303 27.16 18.11 -1.93
N ILE A 304 26.08 17.79 -2.66
CA ILE A 304 26.10 17.28 -4.02
C ILE A 304 24.97 17.88 -4.85
N SER A 305 25.21 18.11 -6.14
CA SER A 305 24.17 18.56 -7.06
C SER A 305 23.27 17.39 -7.47
N ILE A 306 21.96 17.56 -7.38
CA ILE A 306 20.97 16.50 -7.61
C ILE A 306 19.90 16.95 -8.61
N TYR A 307 19.19 15.99 -9.22
CA TYR A 307 18.01 16.25 -10.04
C TYR A 307 16.73 15.73 -9.39
N CYS A 308 16.81 14.68 -8.57
CA CYS A 308 15.66 14.13 -7.85
C CYS A 308 16.07 13.69 -6.44
N MET A 309 15.07 13.48 -5.58
CA MET A 309 15.26 13.00 -4.21
C MET A 309 14.03 12.20 -3.79
N SER A 310 14.21 11.20 -2.92
CA SER A 310 13.13 10.59 -2.13
C SER A 310 13.63 10.31 -0.71
N TYR A 311 12.72 10.27 0.26
CA TYR A 311 13.02 9.98 1.66
C TYR A 311 12.61 8.54 1.99
N ASP A 312 13.54 7.81 2.60
CA ASP A 312 13.36 6.44 3.00
C ASP A 312 13.11 6.41 4.52
N GLU A 313 11.86 6.16 4.91
CA GLU A 313 11.46 6.16 6.32
C GLU A 313 12.12 5.01 7.09
N SER A 314 12.30 3.84 6.46
CA SER A 314 12.87 2.65 7.09
C SER A 314 14.35 2.82 7.45
N LEU A 315 15.08 3.61 6.67
CA LEU A 315 16.52 3.86 6.85
C LEU A 315 16.85 5.25 7.39
N ASP A 316 15.83 6.09 7.62
CA ASP A 316 15.94 7.51 7.96
C ASP A 316 17.02 8.22 7.13
N CYS A 317 16.84 8.19 5.80
CA CYS A 317 17.85 8.69 4.87
C CYS A 317 17.23 9.24 3.59
N TYR A 318 18.02 9.95 2.79
CA TYR A 318 17.59 10.41 1.47
C TYR A 318 18.33 9.68 0.36
N TRP A 319 17.58 9.23 -0.62
CA TRP A 319 18.12 8.78 -1.90
C TRP A 319 18.03 9.93 -2.90
N VAL A 320 19.08 10.15 -3.68
CA VAL A 320 19.14 11.25 -4.64
C VAL A 320 19.68 10.79 -6.00
N GLY A 321 19.08 11.27 -7.08
CA GLY A 321 19.67 11.22 -8.41
C GLY A 321 20.68 12.37 -8.58
N VAL A 322 21.91 12.05 -8.99
CA VAL A 322 23.00 13.05 -9.08
C VAL A 322 22.95 13.78 -10.41
N SER A 323 22.89 15.11 -10.37
CA SER A 323 22.86 15.97 -11.56
C SER A 323 24.10 15.78 -12.45
N GLY A 324 23.90 15.86 -13.77
CA GLY A 324 24.97 15.73 -14.78
C GLY A 324 25.34 14.28 -15.16
N GLY A 325 24.52 13.31 -14.77
CA GLY A 325 24.67 11.90 -15.16
C GLY A 325 23.47 11.04 -14.70
N ASP A 326 23.59 9.73 -14.81
CA ASP A 326 22.51 8.77 -14.48
C ASP A 326 22.76 8.02 -13.15
N THR A 327 23.69 8.49 -12.31
CA THR A 327 24.01 7.82 -11.02
C THR A 327 23.14 8.30 -9.88
N PHE A 328 23.14 7.59 -8.75
CA PHE A 328 22.43 7.99 -7.53
C PHE A 328 23.32 7.88 -6.29
N ALA A 329 22.88 8.50 -5.19
CA ALA A 329 23.60 8.51 -3.93
C ALA A 329 22.65 8.42 -2.73
N LYS A 330 23.21 8.00 -1.59
CA LYS A 330 22.58 8.06 -0.28
C LYS A 330 23.13 9.26 0.50
N LEU A 331 22.24 10.04 1.09
CA LEU A 331 22.52 11.01 2.13
C LEU A 331 21.87 10.54 3.43
N ASP A 332 22.46 10.82 4.59
CA ASP A 332 21.83 10.54 5.88
C ASP A 332 20.68 11.53 6.19
N ALA A 333 20.00 11.35 7.33
CA ALA A 333 18.92 12.24 7.78
C ALA A 333 19.32 13.73 7.90
N ASP A 334 20.61 14.01 8.07
CA ASP A 334 21.20 15.36 8.17
C ASP A 334 21.72 15.87 6.81
N PHE A 335 21.39 15.19 5.70
CA PHE A 335 21.85 15.48 4.34
C PHE A 335 23.36 15.31 4.13
N LYS A 336 24.08 14.63 5.02
CA LYS A 336 25.50 14.34 4.82
C LYS A 336 25.64 13.21 3.80
N PHE A 337 26.63 13.35 2.92
CA PHE A 337 26.90 12.34 1.90
C PHE A 337 27.38 11.04 2.54
N VAL A 338 26.72 9.93 2.20
CA VAL A 338 27.08 8.59 2.69
C VAL A 338 27.83 7.82 1.59
N LYS A 339 27.20 7.62 0.44
CA LYS A 339 27.76 6.80 -0.65
C LYS A 339 27.12 7.12 -1.99
N ARG A 340 27.89 7.01 -3.08
CA ARG A 340 27.40 7.04 -4.46
C ARG A 340 27.39 5.63 -5.05
N TYR A 341 26.39 5.37 -5.89
CA TYR A 341 26.18 4.12 -6.60
C TYR A 341 26.20 4.40 -8.10
N MET A 342 26.82 3.49 -8.85
CA MET A 342 26.81 3.55 -10.31
C MET A 342 25.53 2.89 -10.81
N SER A 343 24.86 3.53 -11.75
CA SER A 343 23.71 2.96 -12.44
C SER A 343 24.17 2.19 -13.69
N GLN A 344 23.21 1.72 -14.49
CA GLN A 344 23.48 1.17 -15.82
C GLN A 344 23.83 2.25 -16.87
N MET A 345 23.82 3.54 -16.48
CA MET A 345 24.21 4.68 -17.31
C MET A 345 23.41 4.81 -18.60
N HIS A 346 22.09 4.90 -18.48
CA HIS A 346 21.18 5.08 -19.62
C HIS A 346 21.34 6.47 -20.24
N ASP A 347 21.00 6.57 -21.53
CA ASP A 347 21.00 7.83 -22.31
C ASP A 347 19.64 8.56 -22.27
N TYR A 348 18.75 8.11 -21.39
CA TYR A 348 17.41 8.68 -21.21
C TYR A 348 17.46 10.00 -20.42
N VAL A 349 16.38 10.77 -20.51
CA VAL A 349 16.26 12.02 -19.74
C VAL A 349 15.90 11.69 -18.30
N THR A 350 16.66 12.22 -17.35
CA THR A 350 16.51 12.03 -15.91
C THR A 350 15.39 12.90 -15.34
N GLN A 351 14.40 12.29 -14.70
CA GLN A 351 13.22 12.95 -14.13
C GLN A 351 13.14 12.71 -12.61
N GLY A 352 11.96 12.60 -12.02
CA GLY A 352 11.79 12.31 -10.60
C GLY A 352 12.11 10.88 -10.16
N MET A 353 12.07 10.67 -8.85
CA MET A 353 12.20 9.35 -8.25
C MET A 353 11.23 9.14 -7.09
N ASP A 354 11.07 7.87 -6.73
CA ASP A 354 10.45 7.47 -5.47
C ASP A 354 11.21 6.30 -4.84
N CYS A 355 10.90 5.98 -3.59
CA CYS A 355 11.42 4.79 -2.94
C CYS A 355 10.44 4.21 -1.92
N ASP A 356 10.53 2.92 -1.69
CA ASP A 356 9.91 2.23 -0.54
C ASP A 356 11.00 1.54 0.28
N ASP A 357 10.62 0.65 1.19
CA ASP A 357 11.56 -0.05 2.08
C ASP A 357 12.51 -1.00 1.31
N THR A 358 12.20 -1.36 0.06
CA THR A 358 12.93 -2.37 -0.70
C THR A 358 13.71 -1.79 -1.88
N TYR A 359 13.09 -0.90 -2.66
CA TYR A 359 13.64 -0.46 -3.94
C TYR A 359 13.65 1.06 -4.10
N LEU A 360 14.40 1.48 -5.11
CA LEU A 360 14.45 2.83 -5.66
C LEU A 360 13.84 2.81 -7.05
N TYR A 361 12.92 3.74 -7.32
CA TYR A 361 12.17 3.84 -8.56
C TYR A 361 12.52 5.14 -9.27
N PHE A 362 13.08 5.08 -10.46
CA PHE A 362 13.41 6.26 -11.26
C PHE A 362 12.53 6.29 -12.50
N VAL A 363 11.77 7.37 -12.68
CA VAL A 363 11.07 7.59 -13.95
C VAL A 363 12.00 8.29 -14.94
N ARG A 364 11.88 7.93 -16.22
CA ARG A 364 12.74 8.44 -17.30
C ARG A 364 11.90 8.86 -18.50
N TYR A 365 12.34 9.92 -19.18
CA TYR A 365 11.74 10.40 -20.43
C TYR A 365 12.57 9.99 -21.67
N LYS A 366 11.96 10.12 -22.87
CA LYS A 366 12.32 9.56 -24.18
C LYS A 366 12.03 8.07 -24.32
N LYS A 367 12.54 7.25 -23.40
CA LYS A 367 12.14 5.85 -23.34
C LYS A 367 10.76 5.68 -22.73
N ASN A 368 10.40 6.56 -21.79
CA ASN A 368 9.24 6.42 -20.91
C ASN A 368 9.26 5.06 -20.21
N CYS A 369 10.02 4.99 -19.12
CA CYS A 369 10.16 3.78 -18.32
C CYS A 369 10.33 4.10 -16.85
N VAL A 370 10.16 3.07 -16.02
CA VAL A 370 10.56 3.05 -14.61
C VAL A 370 11.77 2.13 -14.50
N ILE A 371 12.86 2.64 -13.95
CA ILE A 371 14.07 1.86 -13.66
C ILE A 371 14.11 1.57 -12.17
N VAL A 372 14.38 0.31 -11.82
CA VAL A 372 14.33 -0.16 -10.44
C VAL A 372 15.71 -0.61 -9.99
N TYR A 373 16.13 -0.13 -8.82
CA TYR A 373 17.37 -0.53 -8.15
C TYR A 373 17.10 -0.98 -6.72
N THR A 374 17.89 -1.92 -6.22
CA THR A 374 17.96 -2.24 -4.79
C THR A 374 18.73 -1.17 -4.02
N LYS A 375 18.55 -1.11 -2.70
CA LYS A 375 19.23 -0.13 -1.82
C LYS A 375 20.74 -0.29 -1.74
N ASP A 376 21.28 -1.45 -2.09
CA ASP A 376 22.72 -1.70 -2.19
C ASP A 376 23.29 -1.39 -3.60
N GLY A 377 22.45 -0.98 -4.54
CA GLY A 377 22.82 -0.52 -5.87
C GLY A 377 22.71 -1.58 -6.97
N GLY A 378 22.16 -2.75 -6.67
CA GLY A 378 21.83 -3.78 -7.64
C GLY A 378 20.75 -3.31 -8.62
N TYR A 379 20.94 -3.61 -9.91
CA TYR A 379 19.96 -3.32 -10.94
C TYR A 379 18.89 -4.42 -10.98
N VAL A 380 17.63 -4.03 -10.84
CA VAL A 380 16.50 -4.96 -10.85
C VAL A 380 15.90 -5.06 -12.26
N GLY A 381 15.66 -3.92 -12.90
CA GLY A 381 15.09 -3.91 -14.24
C GLY A 381 14.70 -2.53 -14.76
N GLU A 382 14.32 -2.51 -16.03
CA GLU A 382 13.75 -1.38 -16.75
C GLU A 382 12.38 -1.82 -17.26
N TYR A 383 11.34 -1.09 -16.87
CA TYR A 383 9.95 -1.43 -17.13
C TYR A 383 9.31 -0.36 -18.01
N PRO A 384 8.89 -0.69 -19.25
CA PRO A 384 8.26 0.28 -20.15
C PRO A 384 7.00 0.89 -19.53
N LEU A 385 6.88 2.21 -19.65
CA LEU A 385 5.74 2.99 -19.19
C LEU A 385 5.07 3.66 -20.39
N THR A 386 3.80 3.32 -20.62
CA THR A 386 3.02 4.08 -21.60
C THR A 386 2.58 5.40 -20.99
N PHE A 387 3.13 6.52 -21.48
CA PHE A 387 2.82 7.87 -21.03
C PHE A 387 2.60 8.79 -22.25
N PRO A 388 1.53 9.62 -22.29
CA PRO A 388 1.14 10.37 -23.49
C PRO A 388 2.04 11.60 -23.80
N GLY A 389 3.01 11.90 -22.94
CA GLY A 389 3.94 13.01 -23.12
C GLY A 389 5.24 12.74 -22.36
N GLU A 390 5.67 13.71 -21.56
CA GLU A 390 6.88 13.61 -20.75
C GLU A 390 6.52 13.35 -19.29
N PRO A 391 6.81 12.15 -18.74
CA PRO A 391 6.68 11.93 -17.30
C PRO A 391 7.74 12.76 -16.57
N GLU A 392 7.36 13.40 -15.48
CA GLU A 392 8.24 14.30 -14.72
C GLU A 392 8.49 13.78 -13.31
N ASN A 393 7.51 13.07 -12.73
CA ASN A 393 7.61 12.49 -11.39
C ASN A 393 6.83 11.17 -11.29
N ILE A 394 7.25 10.34 -10.33
CA ILE A 394 6.60 9.11 -9.90
C ILE A 394 6.46 9.14 -8.38
N CYS A 395 5.34 8.64 -7.86
CA CYS A 395 5.16 8.32 -6.45
C CYS A 395 4.26 7.09 -6.28
N HIS A 396 4.36 6.36 -5.18
CA HIS A 396 3.53 5.18 -4.93
C HIS A 396 2.49 5.40 -3.83
N ILE A 397 1.34 4.73 -3.96
CA ILE A 397 0.30 4.67 -2.94
C ILE A 397 -0.31 3.27 -2.97
N GLY A 398 0.00 2.47 -1.95
CA GLY A 398 -0.31 1.05 -1.95
C GLY A 398 0.28 0.37 -3.18
N ASP A 399 -0.55 -0.38 -3.92
CA ASP A 399 -0.15 -1.19 -5.06
C ASP A 399 -0.04 -0.42 -6.40
N TYR A 400 -0.09 0.91 -6.38
CA TYR A 400 -0.10 1.73 -7.59
C TYR A 400 1.01 2.77 -7.57
N PHE A 401 1.60 3.00 -8.74
CA PHE A 401 2.27 4.27 -8.98
C PHE A 401 1.27 5.33 -9.45
N TYR A 402 1.52 6.57 -9.08
CA TYR A 402 1.00 7.75 -9.72
C TYR A 402 2.15 8.44 -10.43
N VAL A 403 2.04 8.57 -11.74
CA VAL A 403 3.03 9.27 -12.57
C VAL A 403 2.41 10.56 -13.07
N VAL A 404 3.08 11.67 -12.80
CA VAL A 404 2.65 13.01 -13.19
C VAL A 404 3.64 13.57 -14.20
N GLY A 405 3.14 14.25 -15.22
CA GLY A 405 3.99 14.79 -16.27
C GLY A 405 3.26 15.65 -17.28
N ASN A 406 4.02 16.22 -18.20
CA ASN A 406 3.51 17.08 -19.26
C ASN A 406 2.65 16.29 -20.24
N ASN A 407 1.50 16.87 -20.61
CA ASN A 407 0.69 16.34 -21.71
C ASN A 407 1.41 16.54 -23.06
N SER A 408 0.99 15.82 -24.11
CA SER A 408 1.60 15.89 -25.45
C SER A 408 1.63 17.29 -26.06
N ASN A 409 0.72 18.18 -25.64
CA ASN A 409 0.58 19.54 -26.14
C ASN A 409 1.33 20.58 -25.30
N TRP A 410 2.02 20.18 -24.22
CA TRP A 410 2.75 21.09 -23.32
C TRP A 410 1.90 22.26 -22.80
N SER A 411 0.63 21.96 -22.54
CA SER A 411 -0.40 22.93 -22.11
C SER A 411 -0.84 22.76 -20.66
N GLY A 412 -0.23 21.80 -19.97
CA GLY A 412 -0.58 21.34 -18.63
C GLY A 412 -0.12 19.90 -18.45
N GLY A 413 -0.60 19.28 -17.36
CA GLY A 413 -0.20 17.95 -16.97
C GLY A 413 -1.29 16.91 -17.07
N VAL A 414 -0.86 15.65 -17.09
CA VAL A 414 -1.72 14.49 -16.83
C VAL A 414 -1.21 13.75 -15.60
N ILE A 415 -2.13 13.13 -14.88
CA ILE A 415 -1.87 12.21 -13.78
C ILE A 415 -2.30 10.84 -14.27
N LEU A 416 -1.37 9.90 -14.35
CA LEU A 416 -1.67 8.50 -14.62
C LEU A 416 -1.61 7.70 -13.33
N LYS A 417 -2.62 6.87 -13.10
CA LYS A 417 -2.56 5.78 -12.13
C LYS A 417 -2.05 4.56 -12.87
N VAL A 418 -0.94 4.01 -12.42
CA VAL A 418 -0.23 2.91 -13.07
C VAL A 418 -0.35 1.68 -12.19
N LYS A 419 -1.00 0.65 -12.74
CA LYS A 419 -1.15 -0.65 -12.10
C LYS A 419 0.05 -1.53 -12.44
N LEU A 420 0.55 -2.24 -11.43
CA LEU A 420 1.56 -3.27 -11.59
C LEU A 420 0.90 -4.64 -11.65
N SER A 421 1.44 -5.53 -12.46
CA SER A 421 1.12 -6.95 -12.47
C SER A 421 2.39 -7.74 -12.71
N ALA A 422 2.59 -8.82 -11.96
CA ALA A 422 3.70 -9.75 -12.16
C ALA A 422 3.12 -11.11 -12.57
N LYS A 423 3.81 -11.81 -13.49
CA LYS A 423 3.53 -13.20 -13.84
C LYS A 423 4.59 -14.14 -13.31
#